data_AF-A0A3S0AT87-F1
#
_entry.id   AF-A0A3S0AT87-F1
#
_cell.length_a   1.000
_cell.length_b   1.000
_cell.length_c   1.000
_cell.angle_alpha   90.00
_cell.angle_beta   90.00
_cell.angle_gamma   90.00
#
_symmetry.space_group_name_H-M   'P 1'
#
loop_
_entity.id
_entity.type
_entity.pdbx_description
1 polymer ?
#
loop_
_entity_poly.entity_id
_entity_poly.type
_entity_poly.pdbx_seq_one_letter_code
_entity_poly.pdbx_strand_id
1 'polypeptide(L)'
;MKQRHPDDPTCDAEACLGEAFDLLVRLNRLRASDSDEEAEQEARALRRWCARSAAHAQAWREAMALWQLLLPAACGIAASRAARRRSPARLPLIASASNDIRVAEESAASDTYPTHFHCRQSWS
;
A
#
# COMPACT_ATOMS: atom_id res chain seq x y z
N MET A 1 7.23 39.48 4.76
CA MET A 1 6.28 38.71 3.94
C MET A 1 6.82 38.67 2.51
N LYS A 2 7.41 37.54 2.07
CA LYS A 2 7.88 37.39 0.69
C LYS A 2 6.64 37.18 -0.20
N GLN A 3 6.34 38.17 -1.03
CA GLN A 3 5.27 38.06 -2.02
C GLN A 3 5.67 36.97 -3.02
N ARG A 4 4.79 35.98 -3.22
CA ARG A 4 4.94 35.00 -4.29
C ARG A 4 4.84 35.74 -5.62
N HIS A 5 5.87 35.57 -6.46
CA HIS A 5 5.88 36.15 -7.79
C HIS A 5 4.80 35.44 -8.62
N PRO A 6 3.82 36.15 -9.20
CA PRO A 6 2.67 35.55 -9.89
C PRO A 6 3.01 34.87 -11.22
N ASP A 7 4.28 34.93 -11.65
CA ASP A 7 4.77 34.40 -12.94
C ASP A 7 5.87 33.36 -12.75
N ASP A 8 6.01 32.79 -11.54
CA ASP A 8 6.98 31.73 -11.31
C ASP A 8 6.45 30.40 -11.88
N PRO A 9 7.00 29.90 -13.00
CA PRO A 9 6.53 28.67 -13.64
C PRO A 9 6.69 27.44 -12.74
N THR A 10 7.52 27.52 -11.69
CA THR A 10 7.70 26.45 -10.72
C THR A 10 6.52 26.35 -9.75
N CYS A 11 5.88 27.48 -9.43
CA CYS A 11 4.71 27.50 -8.55
C CYS A 11 3.49 26.86 -9.24
N ASP A 12 3.36 27.07 -10.54
CA ASP A 12 2.34 26.43 -11.38
C ASP A 12 2.59 24.92 -11.54
N ALA A 13 3.85 24.51 -11.66
CA ALA A 13 4.23 23.09 -11.74
C ALA A 13 3.93 22.35 -10.44
N GLU A 14 4.27 22.92 -9.28
CA GLU A 14 3.93 22.34 -7.97
C GLU A 14 2.41 22.26 -7.75
N ALA A 15 1.67 23.30 -8.16
CA ALA A 15 0.21 23.28 -8.10
C ALA A 15 -0.39 22.16 -8.97
N CYS A 16 0.10 22.02 -10.21
CA CYS A 16 -0.31 20.92 -11.10
C CYS A 16 0.01 19.54 -10.49
N LEU A 17 1.15 19.40 -9.82
CA LEU A 17 1.56 18.15 -9.18
C LEU A 17 0.67 17.82 -7.97
N GLY A 18 0.30 18.81 -7.16
CA GLY A 18 -0.66 18.65 -6.07
C GLY A 18 -2.03 18.16 -6.58
N GLU A 19 -2.57 18.82 -7.61
CA GLU A 19 -3.82 18.40 -8.25
C GLU A 19 -3.74 16.97 -8.83
N ALA A 20 -2.61 16.60 -9.43
CA ALA A 20 -2.39 15.25 -9.95
C ALA A 20 -2.47 14.19 -8.85
N PHE A 21 -1.91 14.45 -7.66
CA PHE A 21 -2.00 13.53 -6.53
C PHE A 21 -3.44 13.39 -6.00
N ASP A 22 -4.19 14.49 -5.90
CA ASP A 22 -5.59 14.44 -5.46
C ASP A 22 -6.44 13.59 -6.41
N LEU A 23 -6.25 13.76 -7.72
CA LEU A 23 -6.91 12.94 -8.74
C LEU A 23 -6.52 11.47 -8.64
N LEU A 24 -5.23 11.18 -8.41
CA LEU A 24 -4.74 9.81 -8.24
C LEU A 24 -5.38 9.13 -7.02
N VAL A 25 -5.47 9.82 -5.88
CA VAL A 25 -6.11 9.29 -4.67
C VAL A 25 -7.59 9.02 -4.91
N ARG A 26 -8.29 9.94 -5.57
CA ARG A 26 -9.72 9.77 -5.90
C ARG A 26 -9.96 8.57 -6.81
N LEU A 27 -9.15 8.42 -7.87
CA LEU A 27 -9.24 7.27 -8.78
C LEU A 27 -8.99 5.94 -8.06
N ASN A 28 -8.00 5.88 -7.17
CA ASN A 28 -7.73 4.67 -6.38
C ASN A 28 -8.90 4.34 -5.44
N ARG A 29 -9.53 5.35 -4.86
CA ARG A 29 -10.73 5.16 -4.02
C ARG A 29 -11.89 4.58 -4.82
N LEU A 30 -12.18 5.11 -6.01
CA LEU A 30 -13.28 4.63 -6.87
C LEU A 30 -13.03 3.21 -7.36
N ARG A 31 -11.78 2.87 -7.69
CA ARG A 31 -11.39 1.50 -8.04
C ARG A 31 -11.57 0.51 -6.89
N ALA A 32 -11.52 0.98 -5.65
CA ALA A 32 -11.73 0.13 -4.48
C ALA A 32 -13.22 -0.01 -4.10
N SER A 33 -14.11 0.82 -4.66
CA SER A 33 -15.55 0.79 -4.38
C SER A 33 -16.37 0.04 -5.43
N ASP A 34 -15.72 -0.69 -6.37
CA ASP A 34 -16.35 -1.45 -7.47
C ASP A 34 -17.40 -0.65 -8.28
N SER A 35 -17.24 0.67 -8.34
CA SER A 35 -18.17 1.58 -9.02
C SER A 35 -17.63 1.95 -10.40
N ASP A 36 -17.76 1.03 -11.36
CA ASP A 36 -17.14 1.15 -12.69
C ASP A 36 -17.57 2.41 -13.46
N GLU A 37 -18.85 2.80 -13.38
CA GLU A 37 -19.37 3.99 -14.06
C GLU A 37 -18.71 5.30 -13.56
N GLU A 38 -18.55 5.41 -12.24
CA GLU A 38 -17.90 6.57 -11.61
C GLU A 38 -16.40 6.59 -11.91
N ALA A 39 -15.75 5.42 -11.90
CA ALA A 39 -14.35 5.28 -12.25
C ALA A 39 -14.09 5.68 -13.71
N GLU A 40 -14.97 5.31 -14.63
CA GLU A 40 -14.89 5.75 -16.03
C GLU A 40 -15.14 7.25 -16.19
N GLN A 41 -16.11 7.81 -15.47
CA GLN A 41 -16.39 9.25 -15.48
C GLN A 41 -15.17 10.04 -15.00
N GLU A 42 -14.53 9.59 -13.93
CA GLU A 42 -13.31 10.20 -13.41
C GLU A 42 -12.13 10.03 -14.40
N ALA A 43 -12.01 8.87 -15.06
CA ALA A 43 -11.00 8.68 -16.10
C ALA A 43 -11.18 9.65 -17.29
N ARG A 44 -12.43 9.95 -17.67
CA ARG A 44 -12.74 10.99 -18.69
C ARG A 44 -12.38 12.38 -18.19
N ALA A 45 -12.68 12.69 -16.92
CA ALA A 45 -12.32 13.97 -16.31
C ALA A 45 -10.79 14.16 -16.26
N LEU A 46 -10.04 13.12 -15.89
CA LEU A 46 -8.58 13.10 -15.91
C LEU A 46 -8.03 13.39 -17.31
N ARG A 47 -8.55 12.72 -18.35
CA ARG A 47 -8.11 12.96 -19.74
C ARG A 47 -8.30 14.42 -20.15
N ARG A 48 -9.43 15.03 -19.78
CA ARG A 48 -9.69 16.45 -20.04
C ARG A 48 -8.72 17.35 -19.27
N TRP A 49 -8.46 17.03 -18.00
CA TRP A 49 -7.51 17.78 -17.16
C TRP A 49 -6.09 17.72 -17.75
N CYS A 50 -5.59 16.54 -18.12
CA CYS A 50 -4.29 16.37 -18.78
C CYS A 50 -4.19 17.14 -20.11
N ALA A 51 -5.30 17.27 -20.85
CA ALA A 51 -5.33 17.99 -22.13
C ALA A 51 -5.29 19.52 -21.97
N ARG A 52 -5.45 20.07 -20.76
CA ARG A 52 -5.47 21.53 -20.52
C ARG A 52 -4.13 22.19 -20.84
N SER A 53 -3.02 21.54 -20.51
CA SER A 53 -1.67 22.01 -20.87
C SER A 53 -0.63 20.90 -20.76
N ALA A 54 0.54 21.12 -21.36
CA ALA A 54 1.68 20.22 -21.22
C ALA A 54 2.15 20.06 -19.76
N ALA A 55 2.00 21.09 -18.93
CA ALA A 55 2.34 21.05 -17.50
C ALA A 55 1.44 20.06 -16.74
N HIS A 56 0.13 20.05 -16.98
CA HIS A 56 -0.79 19.08 -16.37
C HIS A 56 -0.45 17.64 -16.80
N ALA A 57 -0.17 17.42 -18.09
CA ALA A 57 0.23 16.10 -18.59
C ALA A 57 1.56 15.62 -17.97
N GLN A 58 2.52 16.54 -17.78
CA GLN A 58 3.80 16.22 -17.12
C GLN A 58 3.60 15.91 -15.64
N ALA A 59 2.84 16.73 -14.91
CA ALA A 59 2.51 16.50 -13.51
C ALA A 59 1.84 15.14 -13.29
N TRP A 60 0.92 14.73 -14.17
CA TRP A 60 0.33 13.39 -14.11
C TRP A 60 1.36 12.27 -14.27
N ARG A 61 2.29 12.40 -15.23
CA ARG A 61 3.36 11.41 -15.43
C ARG A 61 4.25 11.29 -14.20
N GLU A 62 4.62 12.41 -13.61
CA GLU A 62 5.46 12.46 -12.40
C GLU A 62 4.75 11.83 -11.20
N ALA A 63 3.48 12.20 -10.97
CA ALA A 63 2.66 11.60 -9.91
C ALA A 63 2.53 10.08 -10.07
N MET A 64 2.28 9.60 -11.30
CA MET A 64 2.20 8.18 -11.61
C MET A 64 3.54 7.45 -11.41
N ALA A 65 4.66 8.07 -11.78
CA ALA A 65 5.99 7.51 -11.58
C ALA A 65 6.29 7.35 -10.08
N LEU A 66 6.02 8.38 -9.28
CA LEU A 66 6.18 8.33 -7.82
C LEU A 66 5.27 7.27 -7.19
N TRP A 67 4.02 7.17 -7.64
CA TRP A 67 3.12 6.11 -7.19
C TRP A 67 3.68 4.71 -7.48
N GLN A 68 4.17 4.47 -8.70
CA GLN A 68 4.77 3.19 -9.10
C GLN A 68 5.99 2.83 -8.25
N LEU A 69 6.82 3.81 -7.88
CA LEU A 69 7.95 3.60 -6.96
C LEU A 69 7.49 3.24 -5.55
N LEU A 70 6.35 3.77 -5.10
CA LEU A 70 5.80 3.52 -3.76
C LEU A 70 4.97 2.23 -3.64
N LEU A 71 4.45 1.71 -4.77
CA LEU A 71 3.60 0.51 -4.82
C LEU A 71 4.19 -0.70 -4.07
N PRO A 72 5.48 -1.09 -4.27
CA PRO A 72 6.07 -2.22 -3.56
C PRO A 72 6.06 -2.05 -2.03
N ALA A 73 6.37 -0.84 -1.55
CA ALA A 73 6.36 -0.52 -0.12
C ALA A 73 4.93 -0.55 0.44
N ALA A 74 3.96 -0.01 -0.30
CA ALA A 74 2.55 -0.04 0.09
C ALA A 74 2.00 -1.48 0.19
N CYS A 75 2.36 -2.36 -0.76
CA CYS A 75 2.00 -3.77 -0.74
C CYS A 75 2.58 -4.52 0.47
N GLY A 76 3.85 -4.27 0.82
CA GLY A 76 4.47 -4.86 2.00
C GLY A 76 3.79 -4.45 3.31
N ILE A 77 3.33 -3.20 3.41
CA ILE A 77 2.56 -2.70 4.56
C ILE A 77 1.16 -3.35 4.61
N ALA A 78 0.48 -3.47 3.47
CA ALA A 78 -0.83 -4.11 3.39
C ALA A 78 -0.78 -5.60 3.78
N ALA A 79 0.21 -6.34 3.28
CA ALA A 79 0.45 -7.74 3.64
C ALA A 79 0.71 -7.89 5.15
N SER A 80 1.55 -7.03 5.72
CA SER A 80 1.84 -7.03 7.17
C SER A 80 0.60 -6.72 8.01
N ARG A 81 -0.27 -5.81 7.56
CA ARG A 81 -1.55 -5.52 8.22
C ARG A 81 -2.52 -6.71 8.13
N ALA A 82 -2.60 -7.37 6.98
CA ALA A 82 -3.43 -8.56 6.80
C ALA A 82 -2.93 -9.73 7.68
N ALA A 83 -1.61 -9.92 7.78
CA ALA A 83 -0.99 -10.91 8.66
C ALA A 83 -1.32 -10.65 10.14
N ARG A 84 -1.17 -9.40 10.61
CA ARG A 84 -1.57 -9.02 11.99
C ARG A 84 -3.05 -9.22 12.28
N ARG A 85 -3.93 -8.97 11.30
CA ARG A 85 -5.38 -9.20 11.45
C ARG A 85 -5.76 -10.68 11.46
N ARG A 86 -4.92 -11.55 10.89
CA ARG A 86 -5.13 -13.01 10.87
C ARG A 86 -4.37 -13.75 11.96
N SER A 87 -3.49 -13.08 12.71
CA SER A 87 -2.91 -13.67 13.91
C SER A 87 -4.05 -13.93 14.89
N PRO A 88 -4.40 -15.19 15.20
CA PRO A 88 -5.24 -15.43 16.36
C PRO A 88 -4.50 -14.81 17.54
N ALA A 89 -5.21 -14.06 18.37
CA ALA A 89 -4.67 -13.60 19.63
C ALA A 89 -4.19 -14.83 20.41
N ARG A 90 -2.92 -15.18 20.28
CA ARG A 90 -2.20 -15.93 21.31
C ARG A 90 -2.14 -14.96 22.47
N LEU A 91 -3.21 -14.96 23.26
CA LEU A 91 -3.17 -14.53 24.65
C LEU A 91 -1.85 -15.10 25.21
N PRO A 92 -0.95 -14.28 25.76
CA PRO A 92 0.02 -14.85 26.67
C PRO A 92 -0.82 -15.38 27.82
N LEU A 93 -1.06 -16.70 27.83
CA LEU A 93 -1.52 -17.36 29.02
C LEU A 93 -0.36 -17.23 30.00
N ILE A 94 -0.34 -16.14 30.76
CA ILE A 94 0.52 -16.00 31.92
C ILE A 94 -0.08 -16.96 32.93
N ALA A 95 0.29 -18.23 32.81
CA ALA A 95 0.07 -19.22 33.84
C ALA A 95 0.99 -18.83 35.01
N SER A 96 0.47 -18.01 35.92
CA SER A 96 0.99 -17.94 37.28
C SER A 96 0.65 -19.25 37.97
N ALA A 97 1.43 -20.29 37.68
CA ALA A 97 1.46 -21.51 38.47
C ALA A 97 2.86 -21.62 39.08
N SER A 98 2.86 -21.27 40.37
CA SER A 98 3.91 -21.43 41.37
C SER A 98 4.84 -22.62 41.11
N ASN A 99 6.14 -22.38 41.32
CA ASN A 99 7.19 -23.38 41.40
C ASN A 99 6.75 -24.62 42.18
N ASP A 100 6.74 -25.77 41.52
CA ASP A 100 7.14 -27.02 42.15
C ASP A 100 8.02 -27.79 41.17
N ILE A 101 9.33 -27.68 41.40
CA ILE A 101 10.38 -28.42 40.71
C ILE A 101 10.37 -29.83 41.29
N ARG A 102 10.04 -30.85 40.47
CA ARG A 102 10.60 -32.19 40.61
C ARG A 102 10.92 -32.81 39.24
N VAL A 103 12.15 -33.27 39.16
CA VAL A 103 12.84 -33.91 38.04
C VAL A 103 12.28 -35.31 37.80
N ALA A 104 12.08 -35.68 36.53
CA ALA A 104 12.20 -37.05 36.06
C ALA A 104 12.72 -37.05 34.61
N GLU A 105 13.86 -37.71 34.42
CA GLU A 105 14.41 -38.11 33.14
C GLU A 105 13.44 -39.00 32.35
N GLU A 106 13.57 -38.97 31.04
CA GLU A 106 13.93 -40.13 30.20
C GLU A 106 13.20 -40.09 28.84
N SER A 107 14.02 -40.01 27.79
CA SER A 107 13.82 -40.48 26.41
C SER A 107 12.44 -40.42 25.76
N ALA A 108 12.34 -39.70 24.65
CA ALA A 108 12.41 -40.33 23.33
C ALA A 108 12.32 -39.30 22.20
N ALA A 109 13.08 -39.59 21.15
CA ALA A 109 13.15 -38.92 19.88
C ALA A 109 11.79 -38.62 19.24
N SER A 110 11.69 -37.48 18.56
CA SER A 110 11.20 -37.43 17.18
C SER A 110 11.61 -36.11 16.53
N ASP A 111 12.65 -36.21 15.72
CA ASP A 111 12.88 -35.35 14.57
C ASP A 111 11.62 -35.29 13.70
N THR A 112 11.10 -34.09 13.44
CA THR A 112 10.69 -33.68 12.08
C THR A 112 10.20 -32.24 12.03
N TYR A 113 11.02 -31.36 11.47
CA TYR A 113 10.60 -30.21 10.63
C TYR A 113 11.72 -30.05 9.57
N PRO A 114 11.44 -29.63 8.31
CA PRO A 114 10.53 -28.54 7.99
C PRO A 114 9.56 -28.76 6.82
N THR A 115 8.55 -27.89 6.84
CA THR A 115 7.55 -27.64 5.81
C THR A 115 8.16 -27.18 4.49
N HIS A 116 7.98 -27.96 3.43
CA HIS A 116 8.09 -27.48 2.06
C HIS A 116 6.78 -26.81 1.64
N PHE A 117 6.72 -25.48 1.68
CA PHE A 117 5.73 -24.71 0.93
C PHE A 117 6.27 -24.47 -0.47
N HIS A 118 5.81 -25.26 -1.44
CA HIS A 118 6.02 -24.94 -2.86
C HIS A 118 5.10 -23.79 -3.27
N CYS A 119 5.71 -22.63 -3.54
CA CYS A 119 5.11 -21.55 -4.31
C CYS A 119 4.99 -22.02 -5.77
N ARG A 120 3.79 -22.44 -6.20
CA ARG A 120 3.52 -22.75 -7.60
C ARG A 120 2.90 -21.52 -8.26
N GLN A 121 3.74 -20.68 -8.85
CA GLN A 121 3.30 -19.71 -9.85
C GLN A 121 3.14 -20.45 -11.19
N SER A 122 1.93 -20.47 -11.73
CA SER A 122 1.65 -20.86 -13.11
C SER A 122 0.53 -19.95 -13.58
N TRP A 123 0.89 -18.99 -14.44
CA TRP A 123 -0.03 -18.30 -15.32
C TRP A 123 0.53 -18.57 -16.72
N SER A 124 -0.22 -19.37 -17.49
CA SER A 124 -0.13 -19.44 -18.95
C SER A 124 -1.26 -18.61 -19.54
#